data_AF-A0A5D0MGJ7-F1
#
_entry.id   AF-A0A5D0MGJ7-F1
#
_cell.length_a   1.000
_cell.length_b   1.000
_cell.length_c   1.000
_cell.angle_alpha   90.00
_cell.angle_beta   90.00
_cell.angle_gamma   90.00
#
_symmetry.space_group_name_H-M   'P 1'
#
loop_
_entity.id
_entity.type
_entity.pdbx_description
1 polymer ?
#
loop_
_entity_poly.entity_id
_entity_poly.type
_entity_poly.pdbx_seq_one_letter_code
_entity_poly.pdbx_strand_id
1 'polypeptide(L)'
;MSNKHIQTHLEMMKDCLKLMEHSEGDNYRKVEFVGSILSLFSPIQKEKLNVLYENKPYLLSSITHDFWNLGNVLHRLEWQKEKLKDVEPVGLWYTYASMDIEYFYTVFRSLCDYFAELIASCYSGTPNIPNSREESFYKLLVWVHRKKDKLDKDFLKIFKQANLLKGENEIYRTWFGHIREIRDDIIHRGANSIIYGEPNEGILFQIKKRDFNNTISALPHIKYNDNGIIYFDRYASLQISSLLNFTEYLARYIIKKYDLKETETRCSSFDVVYKWMSEFKNRLEMKN
;
A
#
# COMPACT_ATOMS: atom_id res chain seq x y z
N MET A 1 16.56 -5.63 -19.62
CA MET A 1 16.12 -4.86 -18.43
C MET A 1 14.84 -5.40 -17.77
N SER A 2 13.99 -6.19 -18.44
CA SER A 2 12.72 -6.69 -17.85
C SER A 2 12.91 -7.66 -16.67
N ASN A 3 13.87 -8.60 -16.72
CA ASN A 3 14.00 -9.64 -15.68
C ASN A 3 14.35 -9.11 -14.29
N LYS A 4 15.13 -8.02 -14.19
CA LYS A 4 15.50 -7.46 -12.87
C LYS A 4 14.28 -6.91 -12.13
N HIS A 5 13.38 -6.21 -12.83
CA HIS A 5 12.16 -5.66 -12.23
C HIS A 5 11.19 -6.77 -11.81
N ILE A 6 11.02 -7.79 -12.66
CA ILE A 6 10.18 -8.95 -12.33
C ILE A 6 10.72 -9.65 -11.08
N GLN A 7 12.03 -9.89 -10.99
CA GLN A 7 12.63 -10.52 -9.83
C GLN A 7 12.44 -9.68 -8.55
N THR A 8 12.59 -8.36 -8.63
CA THR A 8 12.34 -7.48 -7.47
C THR A 8 10.88 -7.58 -7.00
N HIS A 9 9.91 -7.56 -7.92
CA HIS A 9 8.50 -7.70 -7.53
C HIS A 9 8.17 -9.09 -7.01
N LEU A 10 8.80 -10.12 -7.55
CA LEU A 10 8.63 -11.50 -7.10
C LEU A 10 9.09 -11.66 -5.65
N GLU A 11 10.30 -11.23 -5.33
CA GLU A 11 10.85 -11.33 -3.96
C GLU A 11 10.03 -10.46 -2.99
N MET A 12 9.63 -9.26 -3.40
CA MET A 12 8.75 -8.40 -2.60
C MET A 12 7.43 -9.10 -2.26
N MET A 13 6.76 -9.73 -3.22
CA MET A 13 5.51 -10.47 -2.98
C MET A 13 5.74 -11.70 -2.12
N LYS A 14 6.83 -12.45 -2.32
CA LYS A 14 7.19 -13.61 -1.48
C LYS A 14 7.35 -13.19 -0.02
N ASP A 15 8.00 -12.06 0.24
CA ASP A 15 8.19 -11.57 1.60
C ASP A 15 6.86 -11.14 2.24
N CYS A 16 6.01 -10.43 1.49
CA CYS A 16 4.67 -10.07 1.98
C CYS A 16 3.78 -11.29 2.26
N LEU A 17 3.82 -12.32 1.42
CA LEU A 17 3.01 -13.54 1.61
C LEU A 17 3.44 -14.32 2.86
N LYS A 18 4.69 -14.21 3.32
CA LYS A 18 5.13 -14.79 4.61
C LYS A 18 4.53 -14.05 5.81
N LEU A 19 4.07 -12.82 5.64
CA LEU A 19 3.41 -12.03 6.67
C LEU A 19 1.89 -12.30 6.73
N MET A 20 1.40 -13.27 5.96
CA MET A 20 -0.01 -13.61 5.87
C MET A 20 -0.21 -15.07 6.25
N GLU A 21 -1.05 -15.32 7.26
CA GLU A 21 -1.33 -16.65 7.77
C GLU A 21 -2.78 -17.05 7.48
N HIS A 22 -2.99 -18.33 7.16
CA HIS A 22 -4.34 -18.90 7.14
C HIS A 22 -4.76 -19.21 8.57
N SER A 23 -5.86 -18.62 9.03
CA SER A 23 -6.55 -19.04 10.24
C SER A 23 -7.79 -19.86 9.91
N GLU A 24 -7.92 -20.97 10.63
CA GLU A 24 -9.13 -21.79 10.60
C GLU A 24 -10.13 -21.22 11.62
N GLY A 25 -11.22 -20.65 11.12
CA GLY A 25 -12.43 -20.40 11.91
C GLY A 25 -13.51 -21.40 11.53
N ASP A 26 -14.48 -21.62 12.43
CA ASP A 26 -15.47 -22.71 12.40
C ASP A 26 -16.26 -22.91 11.09
N ASN A 27 -16.19 -22.01 10.09
CA ASN A 27 -16.81 -22.21 8.77
C ASN A 27 -16.09 -21.56 7.57
N TYR A 28 -14.93 -20.89 7.75
CA TYR A 28 -14.22 -20.23 6.64
C TYR A 28 -12.71 -20.17 6.89
N ARG A 29 -11.89 -20.47 5.87
CA ARG A 29 -10.46 -20.11 5.85
C ARG A 29 -10.36 -18.61 5.68
N LYS A 30 -9.76 -17.94 6.65
CA LYS A 30 -9.46 -16.50 6.61
C LYS A 30 -7.96 -16.31 6.52
N VAL A 31 -7.52 -15.32 5.76
CA VAL A 31 -6.14 -14.88 5.71
C VAL A 31 -5.99 -13.62 6.54
N GLU A 32 -5.09 -13.70 7.50
CA GLU A 32 -4.79 -12.62 8.43
C GLU A 32 -3.38 -12.09 8.18
N PHE A 33 -3.22 -10.78 8.23
CA PHE A 33 -1.92 -10.14 8.27
C PHE A 33 -1.36 -10.23 9.70
N VAL A 34 -0.10 -10.66 9.84
CA VAL A 34 0.60 -10.87 11.13
C VAL A 34 1.89 -10.05 11.19
N GLY A 35 1.94 -8.89 10.51
CA GLY A 35 3.14 -8.06 10.45
C GLY A 35 3.51 -7.43 11.80
N SER A 36 4.79 -7.14 11.99
CA SER A 36 5.33 -6.58 13.24
C SER A 36 4.69 -5.24 13.63
N ILE A 37 4.10 -4.51 12.67
CA ILE A 37 3.38 -3.27 12.96
C ILE A 37 2.22 -3.51 13.91
N LEU A 38 1.63 -4.70 13.86
CA LEU A 38 0.49 -5.04 14.69
C LEU A 38 0.87 -5.13 16.17
N SER A 39 2.13 -5.42 16.46
CA SER A 39 2.65 -5.43 17.83
C SER A 39 2.67 -4.03 18.46
N LEU A 40 2.71 -2.97 17.66
CA LEU A 40 2.59 -1.59 18.16
C LEU A 40 1.18 -1.31 18.72
N PHE A 41 0.17 -2.09 18.32
CA PHE A 41 -1.21 -1.96 18.79
C PHE A 41 -1.50 -2.74 20.08
N SER A 42 -0.56 -3.56 20.54
CA SER A 42 -0.76 -4.37 21.73
C SER A 42 -0.85 -3.50 22.99
N PRO A 43 -1.84 -3.72 23.88
CA PRO A 43 -1.92 -3.03 25.16
C PRO A 43 -0.63 -3.14 26.00
N ILE A 44 0.12 -4.23 25.82
CA ILE A 44 1.39 -4.49 26.51
C ILE A 44 2.46 -3.45 26.14
N GLN A 45 2.44 -2.91 24.92
CA GLN A 45 3.42 -1.92 24.46
C GLN A 45 3.03 -0.47 24.79
N LYS A 46 1.80 -0.25 25.29
CA LYS A 46 1.25 1.09 25.52
C LYS A 46 2.15 1.93 26.43
N GLU A 47 2.65 1.33 27.52
CA GLU A 47 3.52 1.99 28.49
C GLU A 47 4.87 2.42 27.89
N LYS A 48 5.49 1.57 27.06
CA LYS A 48 6.75 1.90 26.37
C LYS A 48 6.56 2.92 25.24
N LEU A 49 5.34 3.02 24.71
CA LEU A 49 4.95 3.96 23.67
C LEU A 49 4.17 5.16 24.22
N ASN A 50 4.26 5.46 25.53
CA ASN A 50 3.47 6.53 26.16
C ASN A 50 3.56 7.88 25.42
N VAL A 51 4.73 8.25 24.90
CA VAL A 51 4.91 9.48 24.09
C VAL A 51 4.03 9.50 22.83
N LEU A 52 3.80 8.35 22.20
CA LEU A 52 2.86 8.23 21.06
C LEU A 52 1.41 8.30 21.54
N TYR A 53 1.07 7.56 22.59
CA TYR A 53 -0.31 7.46 23.09
C TYR A 53 -0.82 8.74 23.75
N GLU A 54 0.05 9.50 24.43
CA GLU A 54 -0.32 10.75 25.10
C GLU A 54 -0.49 11.90 24.11
N ASN A 55 0.39 12.00 23.11
CA ASN A 55 0.36 13.10 22.15
C ASN A 55 -0.59 12.84 20.98
N LYS A 56 -0.78 11.57 20.58
CA LYS A 56 -1.52 11.18 19.36
C LYS A 56 -2.29 9.86 19.55
N PRO A 57 -3.26 9.81 20.49
CA PRO A 57 -3.98 8.57 20.82
C PRO A 57 -4.74 7.93 19.65
N TYR A 58 -5.10 8.72 18.62
CA TYR A 58 -5.82 8.25 17.44
C TYR A 58 -4.93 7.60 16.37
N LEU A 59 -3.61 7.79 16.44
CA LEU A 59 -2.75 7.53 15.29
C LEU A 59 -2.73 6.05 14.93
N LEU A 60 -2.51 5.23 15.96
CA LEU A 60 -2.44 3.79 15.81
C LEU A 60 -3.79 3.18 15.40
N SER A 61 -4.90 3.65 15.95
CA SER A 61 -6.24 3.21 15.52
C SER A 61 -6.56 3.63 14.09
N SER A 62 -6.08 4.80 13.65
CA SER A 62 -6.27 5.29 12.28
C SER A 62 -5.48 4.45 11.26
N ILE A 63 -4.25 4.04 11.57
CA ILE A 63 -3.46 3.13 10.74
C ILE A 63 -4.19 1.79 10.58
N THR A 64 -4.66 1.20 11.68
CA THR A 64 -5.42 -0.07 11.64
C THR A 64 -6.72 0.07 10.86
N HIS A 65 -7.43 1.17 11.05
CA HIS A 65 -8.66 1.47 10.33
C HIS A 65 -8.43 1.57 8.81
N ASP A 66 -7.36 2.26 8.38
CA ASP A 66 -7.05 2.41 6.96
C ASP A 66 -6.55 1.10 6.33
N PHE A 67 -5.83 0.26 7.06
CA PHE A 67 -5.54 -1.12 6.61
C PHE A 67 -6.81 -1.91 6.37
N TRP A 68 -7.76 -1.84 7.30
CA TRP A 68 -9.04 -2.52 7.16
C TRP A 68 -9.86 -1.97 5.97
N ASN A 69 -9.88 -0.65 5.80
CA ASN A 69 -10.53 -0.01 4.65
C ASN A 69 -9.90 -0.43 3.31
N LEU A 70 -8.57 -0.54 3.23
CA LEU A 70 -7.89 -1.06 2.03
C LEU A 70 -8.34 -2.50 1.74
N GLY A 71 -8.32 -3.38 2.73
CA GLY A 71 -8.80 -4.76 2.57
C GLY A 71 -10.25 -4.84 2.10
N ASN A 72 -11.14 -4.06 2.73
CA ASN A 72 -12.56 -4.01 2.40
C ASN A 72 -12.85 -3.53 0.97
N VAL A 73 -12.11 -2.52 0.48
CA VAL A 73 -12.27 -2.01 -0.88
C VAL A 73 -11.90 -3.07 -1.91
N LEU A 74 -10.78 -3.76 -1.69
CA LEU A 74 -10.33 -4.83 -2.59
C LEU A 74 -11.28 -6.01 -2.55
N HIS A 75 -11.77 -6.36 -1.36
CA HIS A 75 -12.80 -7.37 -1.19
C HIS A 75 -14.09 -7.00 -1.92
N ARG A 76 -14.54 -5.75 -1.83
CA ARG A 76 -15.74 -5.27 -2.52
C ARG A 76 -15.57 -5.30 -4.03
N LEU A 77 -14.39 -4.95 -4.55
CA LEU A 77 -14.05 -5.08 -5.97
C LEU A 77 -14.08 -6.53 -6.44
N GLU A 78 -13.45 -7.46 -5.71
CA GLU A 78 -13.45 -8.88 -6.04
C GLU A 78 -14.86 -9.49 -5.94
N TRP A 79 -15.64 -9.08 -4.93
CA TRP A 79 -17.02 -9.54 -4.75
C TRP A 79 -17.92 -9.07 -5.90
N GLN A 80 -17.85 -7.79 -6.29
CA GLN A 80 -18.54 -7.28 -7.48
C GLN A 80 -18.14 -8.11 -8.70
N LYS A 81 -16.83 -8.40 -8.81
CA LYS A 81 -16.28 -9.21 -9.90
C LYS A 81 -16.91 -10.58 -10.03
N GLU A 82 -16.93 -11.33 -8.94
CA GLU A 82 -17.48 -12.67 -8.94
C GLU A 82 -19.00 -12.72 -9.07
N LYS A 83 -19.71 -11.70 -8.59
CA LYS A 83 -21.19 -11.67 -8.63
C LYS A 83 -21.78 -11.30 -9.97
N LEU A 84 -21.07 -10.51 -10.76
CA LEU A 84 -21.58 -9.97 -12.01
C LEU A 84 -20.96 -10.64 -13.24
N LYS A 85 -20.10 -11.65 -13.07
CA LYS A 85 -19.44 -12.35 -14.18
C LYS A 85 -20.37 -13.07 -15.16
N ASP A 86 -21.57 -13.40 -14.72
CA ASP A 86 -22.58 -14.11 -15.50
C ASP A 86 -23.88 -13.30 -15.65
N VAL A 87 -23.86 -11.98 -15.39
CA VAL A 87 -25.07 -11.14 -15.31
C VAL A 87 -24.98 -9.91 -16.23
N GLU A 88 -25.95 -9.77 -17.12
CA GLU A 88 -26.19 -8.56 -17.94
C GLU A 88 -27.33 -7.71 -17.34
N PRO A 89 -27.29 -6.36 -17.40
CA PRO A 89 -26.23 -5.50 -17.92
C PRO A 89 -25.24 -5.02 -16.86
N VAL A 90 -23.96 -4.92 -17.24
CA VAL A 90 -22.84 -4.55 -16.34
C VAL A 90 -22.67 -3.04 -16.13
N GLY A 91 -23.55 -2.18 -16.65
CA GLY A 91 -23.34 -0.72 -16.60
C GLY A 91 -23.08 -0.12 -15.20
N LEU A 92 -23.76 -0.64 -14.16
CA LEU A 92 -23.55 -0.19 -12.78
C LEU A 92 -22.20 -0.64 -12.18
N TRP A 93 -21.64 -1.76 -12.65
CA TRP A 93 -20.30 -2.20 -12.26
C TRP A 93 -19.29 -1.11 -12.54
N TYR A 94 -19.31 -0.55 -13.76
CA TYR A 94 -18.27 0.37 -14.19
C TYR A 94 -18.17 1.57 -13.25
N THR A 95 -19.32 2.09 -12.83
CA THR A 95 -19.40 3.18 -11.87
C THR A 95 -18.89 2.77 -10.48
N TYR A 96 -19.38 1.67 -9.92
CA TYR A 96 -19.02 1.26 -8.57
C TYR A 96 -17.55 0.81 -8.45
N ALA A 97 -17.06 0.03 -9.40
CA ALA A 97 -15.66 -0.36 -9.45
C ALA A 97 -14.74 0.85 -9.68
N SER A 98 -15.15 1.83 -10.49
CA SER A 98 -14.40 3.10 -10.65
C SER A 98 -14.28 3.83 -9.32
N MET A 99 -15.41 4.05 -8.63
CA MET A 99 -15.43 4.72 -7.31
C MET A 99 -14.58 3.99 -6.27
N ASP A 100 -14.61 2.66 -6.27
CA ASP A 100 -13.81 1.84 -5.36
C ASP A 100 -12.31 1.97 -5.62
N ILE A 101 -11.89 2.04 -6.89
CA ILE A 101 -10.49 2.30 -7.25
C ILE A 101 -10.06 3.72 -6.81
N GLU A 102 -10.91 4.74 -6.98
CA GLU A 102 -10.61 6.10 -6.51
C GLU A 102 -10.51 6.16 -4.98
N TYR A 103 -11.40 5.45 -4.29
CA TYR A 103 -11.36 5.33 -2.84
C TYR A 103 -10.11 4.57 -2.36
N PHE A 104 -9.68 3.51 -3.08
CA PHE A 104 -8.41 2.83 -2.82
C PHE A 104 -7.23 3.82 -2.78
N TYR A 105 -7.09 4.70 -3.78
CA TYR A 105 -6.02 5.71 -3.79
C TYR A 105 -6.11 6.69 -2.61
N THR A 106 -7.33 7.04 -2.21
CA THR A 106 -7.57 7.96 -1.09
C THR A 106 -7.15 7.33 0.24
N VAL A 107 -7.60 6.10 0.53
CA VAL A 107 -7.24 5.38 1.76
C VAL A 107 -5.74 5.07 1.78
N PHE A 108 -5.17 4.64 0.66
CA PHE A 108 -3.74 4.35 0.57
C PHE A 108 -2.89 5.60 0.89
N ARG A 109 -3.30 6.76 0.35
CA ARG A 109 -2.63 8.04 0.60
C ARG A 109 -2.75 8.47 2.06
N SER A 110 -3.93 8.33 2.65
CA SER A 110 -4.22 8.62 4.07
C SER A 110 -3.33 7.79 5.00
N LEU A 111 -3.24 6.47 4.75
CA LEU A 111 -2.39 5.56 5.50
C LEU A 111 -0.91 5.97 5.48
N CYS A 112 -0.41 6.44 4.34
CA CYS A 112 0.95 6.96 4.25
C CYS A 112 1.15 8.21 5.13
N ASP A 113 0.16 9.11 5.24
CA ASP A 113 0.26 10.28 6.11
C ASP A 113 0.27 9.89 7.59
N TYR A 114 -0.53 8.91 8.00
CA TYR A 114 -0.41 8.37 9.35
C TYR A 114 0.96 7.73 9.61
N PHE A 115 1.58 7.06 8.63
CA PHE A 115 2.96 6.60 8.80
C PHE A 115 3.97 7.75 8.89
N ALA A 116 3.77 8.85 8.18
CA ALA A 116 4.60 10.04 8.33
C ALA A 116 4.53 10.57 9.77
N GLU A 117 3.31 10.64 10.28
CA GLU A 117 3.01 11.10 11.62
C GLU A 117 3.61 10.18 12.70
N LEU A 118 3.55 8.86 12.48
CA LEU A 118 4.17 7.87 13.37
C LEU A 118 5.69 8.01 13.38
N ILE A 119 6.29 8.19 12.21
CA ILE A 119 7.74 8.40 12.07
C ILE A 119 8.18 9.68 12.77
N ALA A 120 7.50 10.80 12.55
CA ALA A 120 7.81 12.08 13.19
C ALA A 120 7.79 11.95 14.72
N SER A 121 6.79 11.23 15.24
CA SER A 121 6.62 11.04 16.67
C SER A 121 7.66 10.07 17.28
N CYS A 122 8.06 9.04 16.52
CA CYS A 122 9.11 8.09 16.92
C CYS A 122 10.54 8.63 16.74
N TYR A 123 10.76 9.67 15.92
CA TYR A 123 12.08 10.18 15.55
C TYR A 123 12.42 11.54 16.19
N SER A 124 11.66 11.94 17.21
CA SER A 124 11.69 13.25 17.90
C SER A 124 13.03 13.72 18.49
N GLY A 125 14.11 12.93 18.39
CA GLY A 125 15.48 13.37 18.73
C GLY A 125 16.16 14.27 17.69
N THR A 126 15.51 14.56 16.56
CA THR A 126 16.06 15.45 15.52
C THR A 126 15.22 16.72 15.44
N PRO A 127 15.77 17.91 15.77
CA PRO A 127 14.99 19.15 15.98
C PRO A 127 14.28 19.71 14.73
N ASN A 128 14.26 19.00 13.59
CA ASN A 128 13.74 19.50 12.32
C ASN A 128 13.03 18.42 11.48
N ILE A 129 12.63 17.27 12.03
CA ILE A 129 11.69 16.41 11.29
C ILE A 129 10.38 17.19 11.12
N PRO A 130 9.74 17.20 9.93
CA PRO A 130 8.44 17.86 9.79
C PRO A 130 7.47 17.30 10.85
N ASN A 131 7.02 18.14 11.80
CA ASN A 131 6.34 17.72 13.04
C ASN A 131 5.04 18.53 13.31
N SER A 132 4.30 18.90 12.27
CA SER A 132 3.04 19.64 12.40
C SER A 132 1.95 18.96 11.58
N ARG A 133 0.70 18.97 12.07
CA ARG A 133 -0.60 18.46 11.51
C ARG A 133 -0.80 18.45 9.97
N GLU A 134 0.07 19.08 9.19
CA GLU A 134 0.15 19.07 7.73
C GLU A 134 1.26 18.15 7.17
N GLU A 135 1.62 17.09 7.89
CA GLU A 135 2.64 16.11 7.51
C GLU A 135 2.14 15.24 6.37
N SER A 136 2.44 15.65 5.14
CA SER A 136 2.35 14.70 4.04
C SER A 136 3.56 13.76 4.07
N PHE A 137 3.35 12.46 3.85
CA PHE A 137 4.42 11.50 3.62
C PHE A 137 5.41 11.98 2.55
N TYR A 138 4.93 12.77 1.58
CA TYR A 138 5.78 13.46 0.62
C TYR A 138 6.77 14.44 1.26
N LYS A 139 6.33 15.32 2.16
CA LYS A 139 7.21 16.24 2.91
C LYS A 139 8.27 15.46 3.70
N LEU A 140 7.88 14.34 4.32
CA LEU A 140 8.82 13.44 5.00
C LEU A 140 9.86 12.89 4.03
N LEU A 141 9.44 12.34 2.88
CA LEU A 141 10.37 11.80 1.88
C LEU A 141 11.36 12.84 1.37
N VAL A 142 10.88 14.05 1.03
CA VAL A 142 11.75 15.16 0.60
C VAL A 142 12.77 15.51 1.69
N TRP A 143 12.33 15.55 2.94
CA TRP A 143 13.22 15.80 4.07
C TRP A 143 14.28 14.71 4.24
N VAL A 144 13.88 13.43 4.17
CA VAL A 144 14.81 12.29 4.25
C VAL A 144 15.85 12.37 3.14
N HIS A 145 15.44 12.69 1.91
CA HIS A 145 16.35 12.87 0.77
C HIS A 145 17.40 13.95 1.03
N ARG A 146 16.97 15.12 1.51
CA ARG A 146 17.86 16.26 1.79
C ARG A 146 18.79 16.04 2.98
N LYS A 147 18.39 15.19 3.93
CA LYS A 147 19.12 14.97 5.18
C LYS A 147 19.82 13.61 5.25
N LYS A 148 19.72 12.77 4.23
CA LYS A 148 20.17 11.37 4.22
C LYS A 148 21.56 11.12 4.82
N ASP A 149 22.51 12.03 4.61
CA ASP A 149 23.90 11.89 5.08
C ASP A 149 24.05 12.19 6.59
N LYS A 150 23.05 12.81 7.20
CA LYS A 150 22.98 13.16 8.63
C LYS A 150 22.02 12.29 9.42
N LEU A 151 21.29 11.39 8.75
CA LEU A 151 20.32 10.51 9.40
C LEU A 151 20.98 9.26 9.95
N ASP A 152 20.38 8.73 11.01
CA ASP A 152 20.70 7.41 11.53
C ASP A 152 20.62 6.34 10.41
N LYS A 153 21.60 5.43 10.38
CA LYS A 153 21.73 4.43 9.32
C LYS A 153 20.58 3.42 9.34
N ASP A 154 20.12 3.02 10.53
CA ASP A 154 19.00 2.08 10.68
C ASP A 154 17.69 2.73 10.23
N PHE A 155 17.47 4.00 10.58
CA PHE A 155 16.34 4.78 10.09
C PHE A 155 16.35 4.94 8.56
N LEU A 156 17.50 5.30 7.97
CA LEU A 156 17.64 5.45 6.52
C LEU A 156 17.40 4.12 5.78
N LYS A 157 17.73 2.99 6.41
CA LYS A 157 17.56 1.65 5.84
C LYS A 157 16.09 1.34 5.52
N ILE A 158 15.14 1.84 6.32
CA ILE A 158 13.69 1.70 6.08
C ILE A 158 13.33 2.18 4.67
N PHE A 159 13.71 3.42 4.34
CA PHE A 159 13.38 4.03 3.06
C PHE A 159 14.19 3.45 1.89
N LYS A 160 15.43 2.99 2.12
CA LYS A 160 16.21 2.28 1.09
C LYS A 160 15.56 0.95 0.72
N GLN A 161 15.23 0.14 1.72
CA GLN A 161 14.66 -1.19 1.51
C GLN A 161 13.24 -1.11 0.91
N ALA A 162 12.47 -0.09 1.27
CA ALA A 162 11.17 0.20 0.67
C ALA A 162 11.24 0.86 -0.72
N ASN A 163 12.44 1.02 -1.32
CA ASN A 163 12.64 1.67 -2.62
C ASN A 163 12.04 3.10 -2.71
N LEU A 164 12.09 3.83 -1.60
CA LEU A 164 11.63 5.22 -1.47
C LEU A 164 12.76 6.24 -1.64
N LEU A 165 14.02 5.78 -1.61
CA LEU A 165 15.19 6.61 -1.86
C LEU A 165 15.75 6.42 -3.27
N LYS A 166 15.25 7.21 -4.22
CA LYS A 166 15.81 7.38 -5.57
C LYS A 166 16.59 8.69 -5.69
N GLY A 167 17.00 9.12 -6.88
CA GLY A 167 17.50 10.50 -7.03
C GLY A 167 16.46 11.52 -6.52
N GLU A 168 16.87 12.72 -6.11
CA GLU A 168 15.94 13.76 -5.60
C GLU A 168 14.86 14.09 -6.65
N ASN A 169 15.24 14.07 -7.93
CA ASN A 169 14.34 14.22 -9.09
C ASN A 169 13.68 12.90 -9.54
N GLU A 170 13.60 11.89 -8.70
CA GLU A 170 13.00 10.58 -9.04
C GLU A 170 12.02 10.09 -7.98
N ILE A 171 11.64 10.93 -7.00
CA ILE A 171 10.64 10.57 -5.99
C ILE A 171 9.32 10.15 -6.65
N TYR A 172 8.92 10.80 -7.74
CA TYR A 172 7.73 10.44 -8.52
C TYR A 172 7.81 9.05 -9.17
N ARG A 173 9.02 8.48 -9.31
CA ARG A 173 9.24 7.11 -9.82
C ARG A 173 9.18 6.04 -8.72
N THR A 174 8.92 6.42 -7.47
CA THR A 174 8.68 5.47 -6.37
C THR A 174 7.22 5.01 -6.39
N TRP A 175 6.90 3.90 -5.71
CA TRP A 175 5.51 3.46 -5.57
C TRP A 175 4.64 4.55 -4.93
N PHE A 176 5.14 5.23 -3.89
CA PHE A 176 4.43 6.32 -3.24
C PHE A 176 4.24 7.51 -4.17
N GLY A 177 5.28 7.89 -4.91
CA GLY A 177 5.22 8.97 -5.89
C GLY A 177 4.10 8.75 -6.90
N HIS A 178 3.96 7.51 -7.39
CA HIS A 178 2.91 7.11 -8.32
C HIS A 178 1.51 7.17 -7.71
N ILE A 179 1.31 6.59 -6.52
CA ILE A 179 0.04 6.68 -5.77
C ILE A 179 -0.37 8.14 -5.56
N ARG A 180 0.58 8.98 -5.13
CA ARG A 180 0.34 10.40 -4.87
C ARG A 180 -0.09 11.12 -6.14
N GLU A 181 0.64 10.96 -7.24
CA GLU A 181 0.31 11.65 -8.50
C GLU A 181 -1.09 11.29 -8.97
N ILE A 182 -1.42 10.00 -9.00
CA ILE A 182 -2.74 9.53 -9.43
C ILE A 182 -3.85 10.09 -8.53
N ARG A 183 -3.66 10.02 -7.21
CA ARG A 183 -4.64 10.56 -6.25
C ARG A 183 -4.81 12.06 -6.46
N ASP A 184 -3.73 12.81 -6.61
CA ASP A 184 -3.81 14.26 -6.81
C ASP A 184 -4.49 14.59 -8.16
N ASP A 185 -4.27 13.77 -9.19
CA ASP A 185 -4.97 13.91 -10.46
C ASP A 185 -6.48 13.65 -10.31
N ILE A 186 -6.88 12.58 -9.62
CA ILE A 186 -8.28 12.22 -9.38
C ILE A 186 -8.98 13.32 -8.57
N ILE A 187 -8.43 13.66 -7.40
CA ILE A 187 -9.10 14.51 -6.41
C ILE A 187 -9.04 15.99 -6.79
N HIS A 188 -7.93 16.46 -7.37
CA HIS A 188 -7.70 17.90 -7.57
C HIS A 188 -7.69 18.34 -9.03
N ARG A 189 -7.47 17.43 -9.98
CA ARG A 189 -7.31 17.78 -11.41
C ARG A 189 -8.38 17.15 -12.30
N GLY A 190 -9.36 16.45 -11.72
CA GLY A 190 -10.49 15.86 -12.43
C GLY A 190 -10.09 14.76 -13.39
N ALA A 191 -9.06 13.98 -13.06
CA ALA A 191 -8.86 12.68 -13.71
C ALA A 191 -9.91 11.69 -13.21
N ASN A 192 -10.26 10.72 -14.04
CA ASN A 192 -11.25 9.71 -13.70
C ASN A 192 -10.66 8.31 -13.82
N SER A 193 -11.07 7.42 -12.92
CA SER A 193 -10.88 5.98 -13.08
C SER A 193 -11.91 5.44 -14.08
N ILE A 194 -11.44 4.77 -15.14
CA ILE A 194 -12.31 4.15 -16.14
C ILE A 194 -12.10 2.65 -16.11
N ILE A 195 -13.20 1.91 -15.98
CA ILE A 195 -13.25 0.46 -16.01
C ILE A 195 -13.55 -0.01 -17.43
N TYR A 196 -12.90 -1.09 -17.84
CA TYR A 196 -13.00 -1.66 -19.18
C TYR A 196 -13.35 -3.15 -19.13
N GLY A 197 -13.85 -3.63 -20.27
CA GLY A 197 -14.11 -5.06 -20.50
C GLY A 197 -15.28 -5.59 -19.69
N GLU A 198 -15.44 -6.90 -19.78
CA GLU A 198 -16.42 -7.64 -18.99
C GLU A 198 -15.82 -8.14 -17.68
N PRO A 199 -16.65 -8.34 -16.66
CA PRO A 199 -16.25 -8.89 -15.38
C PRO A 199 -15.34 -10.13 -15.37
N ASN A 200 -15.59 -11.02 -16.31
CA ASN A 200 -14.87 -12.28 -16.46
C ASN A 200 -13.46 -12.09 -17.05
N GLU A 201 -13.14 -10.93 -17.62
CA GLU A 201 -11.81 -10.56 -18.11
C GLU A 201 -10.90 -10.05 -16.97
N GLY A 202 -11.48 -9.76 -15.80
CA GLY A 202 -10.81 -9.17 -14.65
C GLY A 202 -11.21 -7.71 -14.43
N ILE A 203 -10.53 -7.05 -13.50
CA ILE A 203 -10.75 -5.62 -13.24
C ILE A 203 -9.78 -4.82 -14.11
N LEU A 204 -10.19 -4.56 -15.36
CA LEU A 204 -9.38 -3.77 -16.29
C LEU A 204 -9.62 -2.29 -16.05
N PHE A 205 -8.56 -1.53 -15.82
CA PHE A 205 -8.72 -0.11 -15.51
C PHE A 205 -7.64 0.78 -16.13
N GLN A 206 -7.97 2.07 -16.19
CA GLN A 206 -7.08 3.15 -16.61
C GLN A 206 -7.44 4.42 -15.86
N ILE A 207 -6.44 5.25 -15.57
CA ILE A 207 -6.65 6.62 -15.08
C ILE A 207 -6.47 7.57 -16.27
N LYS A 208 -7.53 8.32 -16.61
CA LYS A 208 -7.49 9.32 -17.68
C LYS A 208 -7.42 10.73 -17.10
N LYS A 209 -6.34 11.45 -17.43
CA LYS A 209 -6.21 12.88 -17.19
C LYS A 209 -7.10 13.67 -18.15
N ARG A 210 -7.32 14.96 -17.85
CA ARG A 210 -8.13 15.87 -18.69
C ARG A 210 -7.59 16.05 -20.12
N ASP A 211 -6.28 15.90 -20.30
CA ASP A 211 -5.60 15.94 -21.60
C ASP A 211 -5.59 14.58 -22.32
N PHE A 212 -6.33 13.59 -21.81
CA PHE A 212 -6.38 12.21 -22.30
C PHE A 212 -5.05 11.45 -22.25
N ASN A 213 -4.03 11.98 -21.55
CA ASN A 213 -2.78 11.28 -21.34
C ASN A 213 -2.91 10.23 -20.22
N ASN A 214 -2.21 9.10 -20.40
CA ASN A 214 -2.18 8.01 -19.44
C ASN A 214 -1.22 8.31 -18.29
N THR A 215 -1.69 8.13 -17.05
CA THR A 215 -0.85 8.37 -15.86
C THR A 215 0.01 7.17 -15.50
N ILE A 216 -0.46 5.94 -15.76
CA ILE A 216 0.24 4.73 -15.32
C ILE A 216 1.22 4.28 -16.40
N SER A 217 2.51 4.46 -16.13
CA SER A 217 3.58 3.84 -16.92
C SER A 217 3.53 2.32 -16.74
N ALA A 218 2.82 1.62 -17.63
CA ALA A 218 2.50 0.21 -17.45
C ALA A 218 3.76 -0.67 -17.56
N LEU A 219 4.15 -1.27 -16.43
CA LEU A 219 5.10 -2.38 -16.43
C LEU A 219 4.55 -3.51 -17.31
N PRO A 220 5.38 -4.22 -18.11
CA PRO A 220 4.88 -5.22 -19.05
C PRO A 220 4.03 -6.33 -18.42
N HIS A 221 4.25 -6.66 -17.14
CA HIS A 221 3.58 -7.76 -16.45
C HIS A 221 2.23 -7.37 -15.82
N ILE A 222 1.86 -6.08 -15.76
CA ILE A 222 0.53 -5.62 -15.33
C ILE A 222 -0.35 -5.14 -16.48
N LYS A 223 0.24 -4.98 -17.67
CA LYS A 223 -0.42 -4.46 -18.87
C LYS A 223 -1.45 -5.45 -19.41
N TYR A 224 -2.63 -4.95 -19.78
CA TYR A 224 -3.63 -5.68 -20.56
C TYR A 224 -3.38 -5.47 -22.06
N ASN A 225 -3.23 -4.22 -22.50
CA ASN A 225 -2.99 -3.86 -23.90
C ASN A 225 -2.12 -2.61 -24.07
N ASP A 226 -1.77 -2.28 -25.32
CA ASP A 226 -0.94 -1.13 -25.68
C ASP A 226 -1.58 0.24 -25.46
N ASN A 227 -2.89 0.30 -25.26
CA ASN A 227 -3.63 1.54 -25.03
C ASN A 227 -3.51 2.06 -23.59
N GLY A 228 -2.74 1.38 -22.73
CA GLY A 228 -2.51 1.75 -21.34
C GLY A 228 -3.55 1.21 -20.36
N ILE A 229 -4.38 0.26 -20.78
CA ILE A 229 -5.26 -0.50 -19.89
C ILE A 229 -4.42 -1.53 -19.13
N ILE A 230 -4.64 -1.64 -17.83
CA ILE A 230 -3.93 -2.56 -16.96
C ILE A 230 -4.89 -3.39 -16.10
N TYR A 231 -4.37 -4.50 -15.59
CA TYR A 231 -5.04 -5.35 -14.61
C TYR A 231 -4.92 -4.73 -13.21
N PHE A 232 -6.05 -4.32 -12.62
CA PHE A 232 -6.06 -3.67 -11.30
C PHE A 232 -5.60 -4.61 -10.19
N ASP A 233 -5.99 -5.88 -10.21
CA ASP A 233 -5.58 -6.90 -9.23
C ASP A 233 -4.05 -7.01 -9.15
N ARG A 234 -3.39 -7.04 -10.30
CA ARG A 234 -1.92 -7.09 -10.40
C ARG A 234 -1.27 -5.79 -9.96
N TYR A 235 -1.86 -4.66 -10.36
CA TYR A 235 -1.40 -3.34 -9.95
C TYR A 235 -1.48 -3.17 -8.43
N ALA A 236 -2.65 -3.44 -7.84
CA ALA A 236 -2.91 -3.37 -6.41
C ALA A 236 -1.97 -4.29 -5.64
N SER A 237 -1.71 -5.51 -6.14
CA SER A 237 -0.72 -6.42 -5.56
C SER A 237 0.66 -5.75 -5.43
N LEU A 238 1.16 -5.07 -6.47
CA LEU A 238 2.46 -4.36 -6.37
C LEU A 238 2.44 -3.22 -5.35
N GLN A 239 1.39 -2.41 -5.35
CA GLN A 239 1.30 -1.25 -4.46
C GLN A 239 1.18 -1.69 -3.00
N ILE A 240 0.31 -2.66 -2.72
CA ILE A 240 0.10 -3.17 -1.37
C ILE A 240 1.35 -3.92 -0.89
N SER A 241 2.02 -4.70 -1.73
CA SER A 241 3.28 -5.33 -1.31
C SER A 241 4.35 -4.29 -0.95
N SER A 242 4.43 -3.20 -1.72
CA SER A 242 5.36 -2.11 -1.41
C SER A 242 5.05 -1.45 -0.07
N LEU A 243 3.76 -1.23 0.21
CA LEU A 243 3.27 -0.68 1.46
C LEU A 243 3.54 -1.62 2.64
N LEU A 244 3.18 -2.90 2.54
CA LEU A 244 3.36 -3.89 3.61
C LEU A 244 4.83 -4.08 3.96
N ASN A 245 5.72 -4.16 2.96
CA ASN A 245 7.16 -4.21 3.23
C ASN A 245 7.67 -2.94 3.90
N PHE A 246 7.24 -1.76 3.45
CA PHE A 246 7.58 -0.51 4.13
C PHE A 246 7.12 -0.50 5.60
N THR A 247 5.87 -0.91 5.83
CA THR A 247 5.27 -1.01 7.16
C THR A 247 6.03 -1.98 8.05
N GLU A 248 6.46 -3.12 7.52
CA GLU A 248 7.25 -4.12 8.24
C GLU A 248 8.64 -3.58 8.63
N TYR A 249 9.34 -2.91 7.70
CA TYR A 249 10.63 -2.28 8.01
C TYR A 249 10.49 -1.16 9.06
N LEU A 250 9.42 -0.36 8.97
CA LEU A 250 9.14 0.69 9.94
C LEU A 250 8.85 0.08 11.33
N ALA A 251 8.02 -0.96 11.39
CA ALA A 251 7.68 -1.62 12.64
C ALA A 251 8.91 -2.21 13.34
N ARG A 252 9.74 -2.96 12.61
CA ARG A 252 10.98 -3.53 13.16
C ARG A 252 11.93 -2.46 13.68
N TYR A 253 12.02 -1.32 13.00
CA TYR A 253 12.80 -0.19 13.49
C TYR A 253 12.25 0.36 14.82
N ILE A 254 10.93 0.58 14.91
CA ILE A 254 10.29 1.09 16.14
C ILE A 254 10.45 0.08 17.29
N ILE A 255 10.20 -1.21 17.03
CA ILE A 255 10.36 -2.29 18.00
C ILE A 255 11.77 -2.30 18.56
N LYS A 256 12.79 -2.29 17.68
CA LYS A 256 14.19 -2.25 18.09
C LYS A 256 14.51 -0.97 18.89
N LYS A 257 14.04 0.19 18.42
CA LYS A 257 14.33 1.49 19.02
C LYS A 257 13.81 1.62 20.45
N TYR A 258 12.62 1.10 20.70
CA TYR A 258 11.93 1.20 22.00
C TYR A 258 12.00 -0.09 22.81
N ASP A 259 12.78 -1.09 22.37
CA ASP A 259 12.89 -2.41 23.02
C ASP A 259 11.50 -3.04 23.25
N LEU A 260 10.64 -3.00 22.23
CA LEU A 260 9.30 -3.57 22.30
C LEU A 260 9.35 -5.09 22.13
N LYS A 261 8.32 -5.78 22.63
CA LYS A 261 8.13 -7.21 22.35
C LYS A 261 7.23 -7.37 21.12
N GLU A 262 7.63 -8.24 20.20
CA GLU A 262 6.73 -8.71 19.16
C GLU A 262 5.56 -9.46 19.82
N THR A 263 4.36 -9.21 19.31
CA THR A 263 3.12 -9.85 19.77
C THR A 263 2.35 -10.38 18.56
N GLU A 264 1.64 -11.49 18.76
CA GLU A 264 0.82 -12.17 17.74
C GLU A 264 -0.52 -11.44 17.50
N THR A 265 -0.45 -10.14 17.22
CA THR A 265 -1.63 -9.37 16.84
C THR A 265 -1.92 -9.60 15.36
N ARG A 266 -3.19 -9.78 15.01
CA ARG A 266 -3.65 -10.16 13.67
C ARG A 266 -4.60 -9.12 13.10
N CYS A 267 -4.58 -8.93 11.79
CA CYS A 267 -5.53 -8.06 11.08
C CYS A 267 -6.24 -8.86 9.98
N SER A 268 -7.58 -8.84 10.02
CA SER A 268 -8.43 -9.55 9.06
C SER A 268 -8.62 -8.77 7.75
N SER A 269 -9.33 -9.37 6.79
CA SER A 269 -9.66 -8.77 5.49
C SER A 269 -8.51 -8.73 4.48
N PHE A 270 -7.52 -9.63 4.64
CA PHE A 270 -6.40 -9.78 3.71
C PHE A 270 -6.58 -10.96 2.73
N ASP A 271 -7.73 -11.65 2.73
CA ASP A 271 -8.03 -12.77 1.84
C ASP A 271 -7.84 -12.44 0.36
N VAL A 272 -8.43 -11.34 -0.09
CA VAL A 272 -8.34 -10.91 -1.49
C VAL A 272 -6.95 -10.41 -1.83
N VAL A 273 -6.29 -9.72 -0.89
CA VAL A 273 -4.90 -9.29 -1.04
C VAL A 273 -3.99 -10.50 -1.25
N TYR A 274 -4.12 -11.52 -0.39
CA TYR A 274 -3.37 -12.76 -0.47
C TYR A 274 -3.65 -13.51 -1.78
N LYS A 275 -4.93 -13.64 -2.16
CA LYS A 275 -5.34 -14.27 -3.43
C LYS A 275 -4.66 -13.58 -4.61
N TRP A 276 -4.85 -12.27 -4.74
CA TRP A 276 -4.31 -11.50 -5.87
C TRP A 276 -2.78 -11.53 -5.91
N MET A 277 -2.10 -11.36 -4.77
CA MET A 277 -0.64 -11.46 -4.68
C MET A 277 -0.13 -12.86 -5.03
N SER A 278 -0.78 -13.92 -4.54
CA SER A 278 -0.38 -15.30 -4.79
C SER A 278 -0.54 -15.67 -6.26
N GLU A 279 -1.70 -15.36 -6.86
CA GLU A 279 -1.94 -15.58 -8.27
C GLU A 279 -0.97 -14.79 -9.13
N PHE A 280 -0.70 -13.53 -8.77
CA PHE A 280 0.22 -12.71 -9.53
C PHE A 280 1.67 -13.19 -9.43
N LYS A 281 2.13 -13.56 -8.23
CA LYS A 281 3.43 -14.20 -8.01
C LYS A 281 3.59 -15.44 -8.90
N ASN A 282 2.62 -16.35 -8.88
CA ASN A 282 2.65 -17.57 -9.71
C ASN A 282 2.76 -17.24 -11.21
N ARG A 283 2.05 -16.20 -11.68
CA ARG A 283 2.15 -15.74 -13.07
C ARG A 283 3.52 -15.16 -13.42
N LEU A 284 4.19 -14.49 -12.47
CA LEU A 284 5.55 -14.01 -12.68
C LEU A 284 6.56 -15.17 -12.71
N GLU A 285 6.37 -16.20 -11.90
CA GLU A 285 7.22 -17.40 -11.87
C GLU A 285 7.12 -18.18 -13.19
N MET A 286 5.94 -18.28 -13.80
CA MET A 286 5.76 -18.94 -15.11
C MET A 286 6.40 -18.19 -16.29
N LYS A 287 6.74 -16.91 -16.12
CA LYS A 287 7.33 -16.06 -17.17
C LYS A 287 8.85 -15.93 -17.07
N ASN A 288 9.45 -16.41 -15.98
CA ASN A 288 10.90 -16.43 -15.73
C ASN A 288 11.47 -17.81 -16.06
#